data_AF-A0A434CL04-F1
#
_entry.id   AF-A0A434CL04-F1
#
_cell.length_a   1.000
_cell.length_b   1.000
_cell.length_c   1.000
_cell.angle_alpha   90.00
_cell.angle_beta   90.00
_cell.angle_gamma   90.00
#
_symmetry.space_group_name_H-M   'P 1'
#
loop_
_entity.id
_entity.type
_entity.pdbx_description
1 polymer ?
#
loop_
_entity_poly.entity_id
_entity_poly.type
_entity_poly.pdbx_seq_one_letter_code
_entity_poly.pdbx_strand_id
1 'polypeptide(L)' 'MASRNYLFLFLFSLLMTISGLAAMPPLDRDEPRFVQATKQMAETGDYVDIRFQERSRYQKPIGIY' A
#
# COMPACT_ATOMS: atom_id res chain seq x y z
N MET A 1 4.38 5.69 -35.96
CA MET A 1 3.58 4.48 -35.62
C MET A 1 4.13 3.72 -34.42
N ALA A 2 5.46 3.54 -34.27
CA ALA A 2 6.04 2.78 -33.15
C ALA A 2 5.69 3.31 -31.74
N SER A 3 5.63 4.64 -31.55
CA SER A 3 5.30 5.26 -30.25
C SER A 3 3.92 4.88 -29.71
N ARG A 4 2.92 4.73 -30.58
CA ARG A 4 1.57 4.30 -30.19
C ARG A 4 1.55 2.86 -29.67
N ASN A 5 2.36 1.99 -30.26
CA ASN A 5 2.46 0.59 -29.84
C ASN A 5 3.16 0.50 -28.47
N TYR A 6 4.20 1.29 -28.24
CA TYR A 6 4.85 1.36 -26.92
C TYR A 6 3.92 1.91 -25.84
N LEU A 7 3.12 2.94 -26.14
CA LEU A 7 2.12 3.45 -25.21
C LEU A 7 1.07 2.37 -24.87
N PHE A 8 0.62 1.63 -25.87
CA PHE A 8 -0.33 0.53 -25.66
C PHE A 8 0.27 -0.58 -24.79
N LEU A 9 1.51 -1.00 -25.07
CA LEU A 9 2.21 -2.00 -24.26
C LEU A 9 2.44 -1.52 -22.82
N PHE A 10 2.80 -0.25 -22.64
CA PHE A 10 2.96 0.35 -21.33
C PHE A 10 1.65 0.33 -20.53
N LEU A 11 0.55 0.79 -21.13
CA LEU A 11 -0.76 0.78 -20.48
C LEU A 11 -1.24 -0.65 -20.20
N PHE A 12 -1.04 -1.57 -21.14
CA PHE A 12 -1.38 -2.97 -20.97
C PHE A 12 -0.60 -3.60 -19.81
N SER A 13 0.71 -3.37 -19.76
CA SER A 13 1.56 -3.82 -18.66
C SER A 13 1.11 -3.22 -17.33
N LEU A 14 0.80 -1.92 -17.30
CA LEU A 14 0.34 -1.25 -16.08
C LEU A 14 -0.98 -1.85 -15.57
N LEU A 15 -1.94 -2.11 -16.46
CA LEU A 15 -3.21 -2.74 -16.10
C LEU A 15 -3.01 -4.14 -15.52
N MET A 16 -2.16 -4.95 -16.16
CA MET A 16 -1.83 -6.28 -15.65
C MET A 16 -1.15 -6.22 -14.28
N THR A 17 -0.21 -5.31 -14.08
CA THR A 17 0.48 -5.12 -12.80
C THR A 17 -0.47 -4.66 -11.69
N ILE A 18 -1.33 -3.67 -11.95
CA ILE A 18 -2.29 -3.17 -10.95
C ILE A 18 -3.29 -4.27 -10.57
N SER A 19 -3.82 -4.98 -11.56
CA SER A 19 -4.75 -6.09 -11.30
C SER A 19 -4.09 -7.20 -10.48
N GLY A 20 -2.83 -7.54 -10.78
CA GLY A 20 -2.07 -8.53 -10.01
C GLY A 20 -1.85 -8.08 -8.57
N LEU A 21 -1.44 -6.83 -8.35
CA LEU A 21 -1.24 -6.27 -7.01
C LEU A 21 -2.52 -6.26 -6.17
N ALA A 22 -3.67 -5.94 -6.78
CA ALA A 22 -4.95 -5.93 -6.07
C ALA A 22 -5.48 -7.32 -5.71
N ALA A 23 -5.13 -8.35 -6.48
CA ALA A 23 -5.60 -9.72 -6.26
C ALA A 23 -4.69 -10.55 -5.33
N MET A 24 -3.44 -10.12 -5.10
CA MET A 24 -2.52 -10.87 -4.26
C MET A 24 -2.91 -10.77 -2.77
N PRO A 25 -3.01 -11.91 -2.05
CA PRO A 25 -3.21 -11.89 -0.62
C PRO A 25 -1.95 -11.40 0.10
N PRO A 26 -2.09 -10.90 1.34
CA PRO A 26 -0.93 -10.53 2.15
C PRO A 26 0.02 -11.71 2.34
N LEU A 27 1.30 -11.50 2.11
CA LEU A 27 2.34 -12.53 2.19
C LEU A 27 2.93 -12.64 3.61
N ASP A 28 3.00 -11.51 4.32
CA ASP A 28 3.47 -11.45 5.70
C ASP A 28 2.35 -10.99 6.63
N ARG A 29 2.39 -11.49 7.86
CA ARG A 29 1.50 -11.08 8.95
C ARG A 29 1.61 -9.59 9.24
N ASP A 30 2.77 -8.96 9.00
CA ASP A 30 2.97 -7.55 9.26
C ASP A 30 2.34 -6.62 8.20
N GLU A 31 2.13 -7.07 6.96
CA GLU A 31 1.45 -6.29 5.92
C GLU A 31 0.05 -5.79 6.32
N PRO A 32 -0.90 -6.64 6.78
CA PRO A 32 -2.21 -6.17 7.21
C PRO A 32 -2.14 -5.28 8.46
N ARG A 33 -1.08 -5.41 9.28
CA ARG A 33 -0.88 -4.55 10.45
C ARG A 33 -0.39 -3.17 10.06
N PHE A 34 0.49 -3.07 9.08
CA PHE A 34 0.91 -1.80 8.49
C PHE A 34 -0.29 -1.10 7.88
N VAL A 35 -0.99 -1.76 6.95
CA VAL A 35 -2.19 -1.20 6.28
C VAL A 35 -3.24 -0.72 7.27
N GLN A 36 -3.52 -1.50 8.31
CA GLN A 36 -4.49 -1.10 9.33
C GLN A 36 -4.02 0.12 10.14
N ALA A 37 -2.76 0.18 10.53
CA ALA A 37 -2.22 1.31 11.29
C ALA A 37 -2.22 2.60 10.45
N THR A 38 -1.79 2.52 9.18
CA THR A 38 -1.84 3.64 8.23
C THR A 38 -3.25 4.14 8.02
N LYS A 39 -4.21 3.21 7.89
CA LYS A 39 -5.63 3.55 7.77
C LYS A 39 -6.13 4.28 9.02
N GLN A 40 -5.76 3.81 10.21
CA GLN A 40 -6.12 4.49 11.46
C GLN A 40 -5.51 5.88 11.56
N MET A 41 -4.23 6.04 11.19
CA MET A 41 -3.57 7.36 11.16
C MET A 41 -4.28 8.32 10.18
N ALA A 42 -4.72 7.82 9.02
CA ALA A 42 -5.49 8.60 8.07
C ALA A 42 -6.91 8.93 8.56
N GLU A 43 -7.55 8.04 9.32
CA GLU A 43 -8.88 8.25 9.90
C GLU A 43 -8.86 9.21 11.10
N THR A 44 -7.81 9.17 11.94
CA THR A 44 -7.65 10.06 13.09
C THR A 44 -7.02 11.40 12.73
N GLY A 45 -6.32 11.47 11.60
CA GLY A 45 -5.52 12.63 11.20
C GLY A 45 -4.20 12.76 11.99
N ASP A 46 -3.87 11.79 12.84
CA ASP A 46 -2.61 11.75 13.58
C ASP A 46 -1.61 10.84 12.87
N TYR A 47 -0.72 11.45 12.10
CA TYR A 47 0.33 10.76 11.34
C TYR A 47 1.63 10.55 12.15
N VAL A 48 1.65 10.99 13.41
CA VAL A 48 2.82 10.85 14.29
C VAL A 48 2.61 9.68 15.24
N ASP A 49 1.41 9.55 15.80
CA ASP A 49 1.07 8.44 16.70
C ASP A 49 0.59 7.20 15.93
N ILE A 50 1.54 6.29 15.68
CA ILE A 50 1.25 5.01 15.05
C ILE A 50 0.50 4.12 16.04
N ARG A 51 -0.78 3.87 15.76
CA ARG A 51 -1.62 2.97 16.55
C ARG A 51 -2.03 1.76 15.71
N PHE A 52 -2.10 0.60 16.35
CA PHE A 52 -2.75 -0.58 15.82
C PHE A 52 -3.83 -1.01 16.80
N GLN A 53 -5.08 -0.76 16.41
CA GLN A 53 -6.25 -0.93 17.30
C GLN A 53 -6.10 -0.05 18.54
N GLU A 54 -6.20 -0.63 19.74
CA GLU A 54 -6.11 0.06 21.03
C GLU A 54 -4.67 0.43 21.41
N ARG A 55 -3.65 -0.21 20.82
CA ARG A 55 -2.25 -0.12 21.28
C ARG A 55 -1.35 0.69 20.34
N SER A 56 -0.45 1.47 20.91
CA SER A 56 0.60 2.15 20.15
C SER A 56 1.64 1.15 19.64
N ARG A 57 2.13 1.35 18.41
CA ARG A 57 3.07 0.45 17.71
C ARG A 57 4.32 1.19 17.23
N TYR A 58 5.26 1.46 18.15
CA TYR A 58 6.54 2.11 17.83
C TYR A 58 7.65 1.12 17.41
N GLN A 59 7.30 0.12 16.60
CA GLN A 59 8.26 -0.89 16.14
C GLN A 59 9.07 -0.46 14.90
N LYS A 60 8.58 0.54 14.17
CA LYS A 60 9.18 1.06 12.93
C LYS A 60 8.94 2.58 12.89
N PRO A 61 9.75 3.35 12.13
CA PRO A 61 9.52 4.78 11.94
C PRO A 61 8.25 5.05 11.12
N ILE A 62 7.68 6.25 11.28
CA ILE A 62 6.44 6.71 10.63
C ILE A 62 6.45 6.60 9.11
N GLY A 63 7.61 6.72 8.45
CA GLY A 63 7.69 6.70 6.98
C GLY A 63 7.50 5.33 6.32
N ILE A 64 7.27 4.27 7.08
CA ILE A 64 7.05 2.90 6.56
C ILE A 64 5.57 2.48 6.69
N TYR A 65 4.82 3.14 7.57
CA TYR A 65 3.39 2.93 7.74
C TYR A 65 2.67 3.83 6.73
#